data_AF-A0A9E1BIQ7-F1
#
_entry.id   AF-A0A9E1BIQ7-F1
#
_cell.length_a   1.000
_cell.length_b   1.000
_cell.length_c   1.000
_cell.angle_alpha   90.00
_cell.angle_beta   90.00
_cell.angle_gamma   90.00
#
_symmetry.space_group_name_H-M   'P 1'
#
loop_
_entity.id
_entity.type
_entity.pdbx_description
1 polymer ?
#
loop_
_entity_poly.entity_id
_entity_poly.type
_entity_poly.pdbx_seq_one_letter_code
_entity_poly.pdbx_strand_id
1 'polypeptide(L)'
;MNSMYGNHNKYDGGRKPATQTSYSENERRFRIAVTAIIVNLVMSAIMIVLSYLLISSPESREIYTKFLFIPVSAFAGAFLSFLFHKELLINATCNGVICLILHLIFVDVSFWALLWMLFYLLNAFVGFLAALVVRTFH
;
A
#
# COMPACT_ATOMS: atom_id res chain seq x y z
N MET A 1 21.53 42.19 -36.33
CA MET A 1 21.48 41.16 -37.39
C MET A 1 22.12 39.89 -36.83
N ASN A 2 21.37 38.77 -36.91
CA ASN A 2 21.72 37.33 -36.94
C ASN A 2 23.18 36.93 -36.69
N SER A 3 23.55 35.80 -36.10
CA SER A 3 22.93 34.56 -35.58
C SER A 3 24.15 33.78 -35.03
N MET A 4 24.07 32.81 -34.13
CA MET A 4 23.74 31.43 -34.48
C MET A 4 24.08 30.60 -33.25
N TYR A 5 23.14 29.75 -32.87
CA TYR A 5 23.39 28.54 -32.12
C TYR A 5 24.60 27.78 -32.67
N GLY A 6 25.41 27.25 -31.76
CA GLY A 6 26.36 26.18 -32.02
C GLY A 6 26.67 25.48 -30.71
N ASN A 7 25.71 24.78 -30.10
CA ASN A 7 25.55 23.33 -30.26
C ASN A 7 26.86 22.59 -30.58
N HIS A 8 27.69 22.38 -29.56
CA HIS A 8 28.69 21.32 -29.58
C HIS A 8 28.46 20.39 -28.39
N ASN A 9 27.44 19.53 -28.56
CA ASN A 9 27.41 18.22 -27.91
C ASN A 9 28.72 17.51 -28.23
N LYS A 10 29.70 17.63 -27.33
CA LYS A 10 30.77 16.63 -27.21
C LYS A 10 30.12 15.36 -26.69
N TYR A 11 29.76 14.51 -27.64
CA TYR A 11 29.54 13.10 -27.44
C TYR A 11 30.85 12.49 -26.93
N ASP A 12 31.01 12.48 -25.60
CA ASP A 12 31.97 11.61 -24.94
C ASP A 12 31.37 10.19 -24.81
N GLY A 13 32.21 9.21 -25.11
CA GLY A 13 31.87 7.84 -25.42
C GLY A 13 30.99 7.11 -24.40
N GLY A 14 30.10 6.28 -24.95
CA GLY A 14 29.88 4.93 -24.42
C GLY A 14 28.83 4.74 -23.33
N ARG A 15 28.11 5.79 -22.89
CA ARG A 15 26.84 5.60 -22.16
C ARG A 15 25.75 6.36 -22.88
N LYS A 16 24.86 5.63 -23.56
CA LYS A 16 23.52 6.18 -23.83
C LYS A 16 23.03 6.75 -22.50
N PRO A 17 22.58 8.02 -22.40
CA PRO A 17 21.82 8.42 -21.23
C PRO A 17 20.74 7.35 -21.10
N ALA A 18 20.73 6.63 -19.98
CA ALA A 18 19.67 5.68 -19.70
C ALA A 18 18.41 6.47 -19.96
N THR A 19 17.64 6.06 -20.98
CA THR A 19 16.41 6.72 -21.34
C THR A 19 15.61 6.70 -20.06
N GLN A 20 15.57 7.81 -19.32
CA GLN A 20 14.56 8.01 -18.31
C GLN A 20 13.31 8.05 -19.17
N THR A 21 12.68 6.89 -19.34
CA THR A 21 11.30 6.79 -19.76
C THR A 21 10.56 7.60 -18.72
N SER A 22 10.40 8.89 -19.02
CA SER A 22 9.55 9.81 -18.31
C SER A 22 8.15 9.25 -18.48
N TYR A 23 7.80 8.30 -17.62
CA TYR A 23 6.48 7.75 -17.53
C TYR A 23 5.53 8.93 -17.34
N SER A 24 4.43 8.93 -18.08
CA SER A 24 3.37 9.91 -17.85
C SER A 24 2.96 9.85 -16.38
N GLU A 25 2.55 10.98 -15.80
CA GLU A 25 2.14 11.04 -14.39
C GLU A 25 1.05 10.01 -14.07
N ASN A 26 0.17 9.74 -15.04
CA ASN A 26 -0.86 8.71 -14.96
C ASN A 26 -0.28 7.30 -14.91
N GLU A 27 0.74 6.99 -15.72
CA GLU A 27 1.38 5.67 -15.68
C GLU A 27 2.14 5.45 -14.37
N ARG A 28 2.78 6.50 -13.83
CA ARG A 28 3.39 6.45 -12.50
C ARG A 28 2.33 6.18 -11.42
N ARG A 29 1.24 6.94 -11.37
CA ARG A 29 0.15 6.75 -10.39
C ARG A 29 -0.49 5.37 -10.49
N PHE A 30 -0.68 4.87 -11.71
CA PHE A 30 -1.19 3.52 -11.94
C PHE A 30 -0.27 2.44 -11.38
N ARG A 31 1.03 2.51 -11.66
CA ARG A 31 2.02 1.56 -11.09
C ARG A 31 2.04 1.58 -9.57
N ILE A 32 1.92 2.77 -8.97
CA ILE A 32 1.85 2.94 -7.52
C ILE A 32 0.60 2.26 -6.96
N ALA A 33 -0.58 2.51 -7.56
CA ALA A 33 -1.84 1.89 -7.15
C ALA A 33 -1.78 0.36 -7.25
N VAL A 34 -1.26 -0.18 -8.36
CA VAL A 34 -1.08 -1.63 -8.55
C VAL A 34 -0.18 -2.22 -7.47
N THR A 35 0.97 -1.58 -7.21
CA THR A 35 1.88 -2.06 -6.16
C THR A 35 1.20 -2.03 -4.80
N ALA A 36 0.47 -0.96 -4.50
CA ALA A 36 -0.24 -0.83 -3.24
C ALA A 36 -1.30 -1.91 -3.07
N ILE A 37 -2.07 -2.20 -4.12
CA ILE A 37 -3.05 -3.29 -4.11
C ILE A 37 -2.37 -4.63 -3.82
N ILE A 38 -1.27 -4.94 -4.54
CA ILE A 38 -0.54 -6.20 -4.35
C ILE A 38 -0.03 -6.33 -2.92
N VAL A 39 0.63 -5.30 -2.38
CA VAL A 39 1.18 -5.34 -1.02
C VAL A 39 0.09 -5.58 0.02
N ASN A 40 -1.03 -4.86 -0.07
CA ASN A 40 -2.14 -4.99 0.86
C ASN A 40 -2.83 -6.35 0.77
N LEU A 41 -2.99 -6.91 -0.44
CA LEU A 41 -3.51 -8.26 -0.65
C LEU A 41 -2.58 -9.33 -0.07
N VAL A 42 -1.27 -9.22 -0.33
CA VAL A 42 -0.26 -10.15 0.20
C VAL A 42 -0.25 -10.12 1.72
N MET A 43 -0.22 -8.93 2.34
CA MET A 43 -0.24 -8.80 3.80
C MET A 43 -1.51 -9.42 4.40
N SER A 44 -2.64 -9.23 3.74
CA SER A 44 -3.91 -9.80 4.19
C SER A 44 -3.94 -11.32 4.06
N ALA A 45 -3.45 -11.86 2.94
CA ALA A 45 -3.32 -13.30 2.74
C ALA A 45 -2.38 -13.93 3.79
N ILE A 46 -1.23 -13.30 4.08
CA ILE A 46 -0.31 -13.75 5.13
C ILE A 46 -1.03 -13.81 6.48
N MET A 47 -1.74 -12.74 6.86
CA MET A 47 -2.42 -12.68 8.15
C MET A 47 -3.57 -13.69 8.26
N ILE A 48 -4.30 -13.96 7.17
CA ILE A 48 -5.30 -15.02 7.13
C ILE A 48 -4.62 -16.38 7.30
N VAL A 49 -3.57 -16.69 6.53
CA VAL A 49 -2.84 -17.96 6.66
C VAL A 49 -2.32 -18.15 8.09
N LEU A 50 -1.79 -17.10 8.72
CA LEU A 50 -1.37 -17.12 10.11
C LEU A 50 -2.53 -17.41 11.06
N SER A 51 -3.73 -16.88 10.82
CA SER A 51 -4.90 -17.19 11.66
C SER A 51 -5.29 -18.67 11.57
N TYR A 52 -5.19 -19.28 10.38
CA TYR A 52 -5.43 -20.71 10.19
C TYR A 52 -4.35 -21.61 10.80
N LEU A 53 -3.09 -21.15 10.84
CA LEU A 53 -1.98 -21.91 11.43
C LEU A 53 -1.95 -21.81 12.96
N LEU A 54 -2.26 -20.65 13.52
CA LEU A 54 -2.11 -20.37 14.95
C LEU A 54 -3.36 -20.75 15.77
N ILE A 55 -4.54 -20.77 15.14
CA ILE A 55 -5.80 -20.96 15.85
C ILE A 55 -6.52 -22.20 15.32
N SER A 56 -6.50 -23.25 16.13
CA SER A 56 -7.12 -24.54 15.82
C SER A 56 -8.65 -24.51 15.95
N SER A 57 -9.18 -23.75 16.92
CA SER A 57 -10.63 -23.62 17.13
C SER A 57 -11.26 -22.75 16.04
N PRO A 58 -12.28 -23.25 15.30
CA PRO A 58 -12.91 -22.50 14.22
C PRO A 58 -13.63 -21.24 14.71
N GLU A 59 -14.32 -21.32 15.85
CA GLU A 59 -15.04 -20.17 16.44
C GLU A 59 -14.06 -19.07 16.87
N SER A 60 -12.97 -19.46 17.55
CA SER A 60 -11.94 -18.50 17.94
C SER A 60 -11.26 -17.90 16.72
N ARG A 61 -10.95 -18.71 15.70
CA ARG A 61 -10.27 -18.26 14.49
C ARG A 61 -11.06 -17.18 13.78
N GLU A 62 -12.38 -17.32 13.70
CA GLU A 62 -13.25 -16.30 13.12
C GLU A 62 -13.15 -14.98 13.88
N ILE A 63 -13.30 -15.00 15.20
CA ILE A 63 -13.21 -13.83 16.08
C ILE A 63 -11.85 -13.14 15.91
N TYR A 64 -10.75 -13.89 16.04
CA TYR A 64 -9.41 -13.31 15.92
C TYR A 64 -9.10 -12.82 14.50
N THR A 65 -9.62 -13.49 13.47
CA THR A 65 -9.44 -13.02 12.08
C THR A 65 -10.06 -11.64 11.90
N LYS A 66 -11.30 -11.47 12.39
CA LYS A 66 -12.04 -10.20 12.35
C LYS A 66 -11.37 -9.10 13.17
N PHE A 67 -11.05 -9.37 14.44
CA PHE A 67 -10.66 -8.33 15.40
C PHE A 67 -9.16 -8.11 15.57
N LEU A 68 -8.33 -9.01 15.07
CA LEU A 68 -6.87 -8.91 15.21
C LEU A 68 -6.18 -8.95 13.84
N PHE A 69 -6.35 -10.02 13.07
CA PHE A 69 -5.55 -10.23 11.86
C PHE A 69 -5.87 -9.24 10.74
N ILE A 70 -7.14 -8.90 10.51
CA ILE A 70 -7.52 -7.88 9.51
C ILE A 70 -7.01 -6.47 9.90
N PRO A 71 -7.20 -5.97 11.14
CA PRO A 71 -6.59 -4.71 11.57
C PRO A 71 -5.06 -4.68 11.43
N VAL A 72 -4.39 -5.77 11.80
CA VAL A 72 -2.92 -5.88 11.69
C VAL A 72 -2.49 -5.92 10.22
N SER A 73 -3.23 -6.59 9.34
CA SER A 73 -2.96 -6.56 7.90
C SER A 73 -3.15 -5.16 7.30
N ALA A 74 -4.16 -4.41 7.76
CA ALA A 74 -4.39 -3.02 7.38
C ALA A 74 -3.20 -2.14 7.77
N PHE A 75 -2.68 -2.28 9.00
CA PHE A 75 -1.47 -1.60 9.45
C PHE A 75 -0.26 -1.96 8.59
N ALA A 76 0.05 -3.25 8.46
CA ALA A 76 1.25 -3.73 7.77
C ALA A 76 1.24 -3.36 6.28
N GLY A 77 0.08 -3.48 5.64
CA GLY A 77 -0.13 -3.10 4.24
C GLY A 77 0.04 -1.59 4.02
N ALA A 78 -0.54 -0.75 4.87
CA ALA A 78 -0.36 0.71 4.80
C ALA A 78 1.09 1.11 5.02
N PHE A 79 1.75 0.54 6.05
CA PHE A 79 3.14 0.79 6.37
C PHE A 79 4.07 0.48 5.19
N LEU A 80 4.06 -0.77 4.70
CA LEU A 80 4.97 -1.22 3.64
C LEU A 80 4.69 -0.51 2.32
N SER A 81 3.42 -0.37 1.95
CA SER A 81 3.06 0.26 0.68
C SER A 81 3.47 1.73 0.61
N PHE A 82 3.36 2.45 1.72
CA PHE A 82 3.77 3.85 1.80
C PHE A 82 5.30 4.02 1.74
N LEU A 83 6.06 3.10 2.32
CA LEU A 83 7.53 3.10 2.21
C LEU A 83 7.99 3.08 0.74
N PHE A 84 7.32 2.32 -0.13
CA PHE A 84 7.69 2.24 -1.55
C PHE A 84 7.45 3.53 -2.31
N HIS A 85 6.23 4.10 -2.25
CA HIS A 85 5.80 5.06 -3.28
C HIS A 85 5.48 6.48 -2.81
N LYS A 86 5.47 6.74 -1.49
CA LYS A 86 5.21 8.06 -0.85
C LYS A 86 3.87 8.75 -1.18
N GLU A 87 3.04 8.20 -2.05
CA GLU A 87 1.73 8.76 -2.39
C GLU A 87 0.68 8.37 -1.35
N LEU A 88 0.47 9.23 -0.35
CA LEU A 88 -0.43 8.94 0.78
C LEU A 88 -1.85 8.64 0.30
N LEU A 89 -2.40 9.47 -0.58
CA LEU A 89 -3.80 9.38 -1.02
C LEU A 89 -4.08 8.07 -1.77
N ILE A 90 -3.18 7.69 -2.70
CA ILE A 90 -3.33 6.45 -3.48
C ILE A 90 -3.19 5.24 -2.55
N ASN A 91 -2.19 5.23 -1.67
CA ASN A 91 -2.01 4.14 -0.71
C ASN A 91 -3.18 4.00 0.26
N ALA A 92 -3.68 5.10 0.80
CA ALA A 92 -4.83 5.11 1.71
C ALA A 92 -6.09 4.60 1.02
N THR A 93 -6.33 5.01 -0.23
CA THR A 93 -7.47 4.55 -1.03
C THR A 93 -7.36 3.05 -1.30
N CYS A 94 -6.21 2.57 -1.78
CA CYS A 94 -6.01 1.15 -2.07
C CYS A 94 -6.13 0.28 -0.82
N ASN A 95 -5.55 0.69 0.31
CA ASN A 95 -5.66 -0.02 1.58
C ASN A 95 -7.11 -0.03 2.08
N GLY A 96 -7.81 1.11 2.04
CA GLY A 96 -9.20 1.21 2.45
C GLY A 96 -10.13 0.31 1.64
N VAL A 97 -9.95 0.26 0.31
CA VAL A 97 -10.71 -0.64 -0.57
C VAL A 97 -10.47 -2.11 -0.21
N ILE A 98 -9.21 -2.50 0.03
CA ILE A 98 -8.90 -3.90 0.39
C ILE A 98 -9.45 -4.25 1.77
N CYS A 99 -9.33 -3.36 2.75
CA CYS A 99 -9.91 -3.56 4.07
C CYS A 99 -11.44 -3.69 4.00
N LEU A 100 -12.10 -2.89 3.16
CA LEU A 100 -13.53 -3.00 2.90
C LEU A 100 -13.89 -4.37 2.29
N ILE A 101 -13.14 -4.83 1.28
CA ILE A 101 -13.36 -6.14 0.66
C ILE A 101 -13.21 -7.27 1.68
N LEU A 102 -12.13 -7.25 2.47
CA LEU A 102 -11.90 -8.26 3.53
C LEU A 102 -12.99 -8.22 4.59
N HIS A 103 -13.42 -7.01 4.98
CA HIS A 103 -14.52 -6.84 5.89
C HIS A 103 -15.79 -7.51 5.36
N LEU A 104 -16.15 -7.29 4.09
CA LEU A 104 -17.33 -7.89 3.48
C LEU A 104 -17.24 -9.42 3.32
N ILE A 105 -16.03 -9.98 3.18
CA ILE A 105 -15.82 -11.43 3.07
C ILE A 105 -15.94 -12.11 4.44
N PHE A 106 -15.36 -11.51 5.47
CA PHE A 106 -15.19 -12.17 6.76
C PHE A 106 -16.19 -11.73 7.81
N VAL A 107 -16.78 -10.53 7.72
CA VAL A 107 -17.66 -9.93 8.74
C VAL A 107 -19.08 -9.81 8.22
N ASP A 108 -20.04 -10.25 9.01
CA ASP A 108 -21.45 -10.08 8.71
C ASP A 108 -21.85 -8.61 8.68
N VAL A 109 -22.65 -8.24 7.68
CA VAL A 109 -23.10 -6.85 7.49
C VAL A 109 -24.01 -6.45 8.65
N SER A 110 -23.48 -5.60 9.53
CA SER A 110 -24.22 -4.99 10.64
C SER A 110 -23.71 -3.58 10.90
N PHE A 111 -24.52 -2.77 11.59
CA PHE A 111 -24.10 -1.41 11.98
C PHE A 111 -22.80 -1.42 12.80
N TRP A 112 -22.67 -2.39 13.72
CA TRP A 112 -21.47 -2.56 14.54
C TRP A 112 -20.25 -2.98 13.72
N ALA A 113 -20.45 -3.78 12.67
CA ALA A 113 -19.40 -4.13 11.74
C ALA A 113 -18.90 -2.92 10.94
N LEU A 114 -19.79 -2.03 10.51
CA LEU A 114 -19.39 -0.77 9.86
C LEU A 114 -18.59 0.14 10.80
N LEU A 115 -18.94 0.18 12.09
CA LEU A 115 -18.14 0.89 13.10
C LEU A 115 -16.74 0.25 13.23
N TRP A 116 -16.63 -1.07 13.14
CA TRP A 116 -15.35 -1.76 13.16
C TRP A 116 -14.44 -1.41 11.97
N MET A 117 -15.00 -1.05 10.83
CA MET A 117 -14.22 -0.58 9.69
C MET A 117 -13.42 0.69 10.01
N LEU A 118 -13.92 1.56 10.90
CA LEU A 118 -13.16 2.74 11.37
C LEU A 118 -11.88 2.34 12.09
N PHE A 119 -11.89 1.23 12.83
CA PHE A 119 -10.69 0.75 13.49
C PHE A 119 -9.67 0.15 12.51
N TYR A 120 -10.13 -0.43 11.39
CA TYR A 120 -9.23 -0.88 10.33
C TYR A 120 -8.53 0.33 9.70
N LEU A 121 -9.30 1.38 9.40
CA LEU A 121 -8.76 2.65 8.90
C LEU A 121 -7.83 3.33 9.92
N LEU A 122 -8.14 3.29 11.21
CA LEU A 122 -7.28 3.79 12.26
C LEU A 122 -5.95 3.03 12.30
N ASN A 123 -5.97 1.70 12.19
CA ASN A 123 -4.75 0.89 12.13
C ASN A 123 -3.92 1.19 10.87
N ALA A 124 -4.56 1.35 9.72
CA ALA A 124 -3.89 1.80 8.51
C ALA A 124 -3.24 3.18 8.69
N PHE A 125 -3.93 4.12 9.34
CA PHE A 125 -3.41 5.44 9.67
C PHE A 125 -2.17 5.36 10.58
N VAL A 126 -2.19 4.53 11.61
CA VAL A 126 -1.02 4.27 12.46
C VAL A 126 0.14 3.68 11.64
N GLY A 127 -0.15 2.81 10.66
CA GLY A 127 0.84 2.29 9.71
C GLY A 127 1.49 3.38 8.87
N PHE A 128 0.70 4.34 8.37
CA PHE A 128 1.22 5.50 7.65
C PHE A 128 2.10 6.39 8.54
N LEU A 129 1.67 6.66 9.78
CA LEU A 129 2.46 7.45 10.72
C LEU A 129 3.79 6.77 11.06
N ALA A 130 3.78 5.47 11.31
CA ALA A 130 5.00 4.70 11.57
C ALA A 130 5.95 4.76 10.37
N ALA A 131 5.43 4.61 9.15
CA ALA A 131 6.23 4.71 7.94
C ALA A 131 6.79 6.13 7.72
N LEU A 132 6.02 7.18 8.05
CA LEU A 132 6.51 8.56 8.02
C LEU A 132 7.66 8.77 9.01
N VAL A 133 7.53 8.29 10.24
CA VAL A 133 8.59 8.37 11.25
C VAL A 133 9.85 7.67 10.76
N VAL A 134 9.75 6.42 10.32
CA VAL A 134 10.91 5.64 9.83
C VAL A 134 11.65 6.40 8.72
N ARG A 135 10.92 7.05 7.82
CA ARG A 135 11.52 7.83 6.71
C ARG A 135 12.04 9.20 7.09
N THR A 136 11.61 9.76 8.22
CA THR A 136 12.09 11.06 8.67
C THR A 136 13.48 10.90 9.32
N PHE A 137 13.77 9.72 9.85
CA PHE A 137 15.01 9.41 10.57
C PHE A 137 16.02 8.56 9.77
N HIS A 138 15.70 8.21 8.51
CA HIS A 138 16.57 7.48 7.57
C HIS A 138 16.74 8.26 6.27
#